data_AF-E7DAD1-F1
#
_entry.id   AF-E7DAD1-F1
#
_cell.length_a   1.000
_cell.length_b   1.000
_cell.length_c   1.000
_cell.angle_alpha   90.00
_cell.angle_beta   90.00
_cell.angle_gamma   90.00
#
_symmetry.space_group_name_H-M   'P 1'
#
loop_
_entity.id
_entity.type
_entity.pdbx_description
1 polymer ?
#
loop_
_entity_poly.entity_id
_entity_poly.type
_entity_poly.pdbx_seq_one_letter_code
_entity_poly.pdbx_strand_id
1 'polypeptide(L)'
;AFVPLSWHLQAWNAGTCIYMFWAGFASLIQFVDALVWHGNAVNKIPVWCDITTKFIIGAGVGIPAASLCINRRLYSIAAVQQTALSLREKRKSICIDLAIGFAIPVLVMCLHTIVQGHRFNIAEDIGCLPAIYVTPLTFPLVFMWPVLLGLVSFFYASMTLRAFWVRR
;
A
#
# COMPACT_ATOMS: atom_id res chain seq x y z
N ALA A 1 11.17 -7.30 -6.26
CA ALA A 1 10.28 -6.16 -6.56
C ALA A 1 11.00 -4.91 -7.05
N PHE A 2 12.25 -4.62 -6.66
CA PHE A 2 12.91 -3.32 -6.91
C PHE A 2 13.63 -3.16 -8.27
N VAL A 3 13.72 -4.20 -9.09
CA VAL A 3 14.52 -4.23 -10.33
C VAL A 3 14.20 -3.08 -11.31
N PRO A 4 12.93 -2.66 -11.53
CA PRO A 4 12.61 -1.55 -12.45
C PRO A 4 12.48 -0.17 -11.78
N LEU A 5 12.93 -0.01 -10.52
CA LEU A 5 12.70 1.24 -9.75
C LEU A 5 13.29 2.48 -10.42
N SER A 6 14.50 2.40 -10.96
CA SER A 6 15.18 3.52 -11.62
C SER A 6 14.44 4.01 -12.86
N TRP A 7 13.92 3.09 -13.68
CA TRP A 7 13.14 3.43 -14.88
C TRP A 7 11.78 4.04 -14.55
N HIS A 8 11.10 3.53 -13.51
CA HIS A 8 9.82 4.12 -13.08
C HIS A 8 9.98 5.49 -12.43
N LEU A 9 11.08 5.73 -11.72
CA LEU A 9 11.43 7.07 -11.20
C LEU A 9 11.70 8.06 -12.34
N GLN A 10 12.44 7.64 -13.38
CA GLN A 10 12.67 8.45 -14.58
C GLN A 10 11.37 8.74 -15.36
N ALA A 11 10.40 7.82 -15.33
CA ALA A 11 9.08 7.99 -15.93
C ALA A 11 8.08 8.79 -15.07
N TRP A 12 8.51 9.35 -13.92
CA TRP A 12 7.66 10.09 -12.98
C TRP A 12 6.45 9.27 -12.48
N ASN A 13 6.61 7.95 -12.38
CA ASN A 13 5.56 7.02 -11.98
C ASN A 13 5.63 6.76 -10.46
N ALA A 14 5.21 7.77 -9.70
CA ALA A 14 5.21 7.72 -8.24
C ALA A 14 4.39 6.54 -7.69
N GLY A 15 3.20 6.27 -8.25
CA GLY A 15 2.35 5.15 -7.84
C GLY A 15 3.04 3.78 -7.92
N THR A 16 3.79 3.52 -9.00
CA THR A 16 4.51 2.24 -9.14
C THR A 16 5.68 2.14 -8.16
N CYS A 17 6.39 3.25 -7.91
CA CYS A 17 7.46 3.29 -6.91
C CYS A 17 6.94 3.02 -5.50
N ILE A 18 5.79 3.60 -5.14
CA ILE A 18 5.13 3.36 -3.86
C ILE A 18 4.68 1.90 -3.75
N TYR A 19 4.14 1.32 -4.82
CA TYR A 19 3.78 -0.10 -4.86
C TYR A 19 5.00 -1.00 -4.61
N MET A 20 6.11 -0.74 -5.31
CA MET A 20 7.36 -1.48 -5.15
C MET A 20 7.93 -1.36 -3.73
N PHE A 21 7.82 -0.19 -3.11
CA PHE A 21 8.21 0.02 -1.72
C PHE A 21 7.39 -0.88 -0.79
N TRP A 22 6.06 -0.76 -0.78
CA TRP A 22 5.21 -1.51 0.15
C TRP A 22 5.30 -3.02 -0.08
N ALA A 23 5.16 -3.47 -1.33
CA ALA A 23 5.22 -4.88 -1.66
C ALA A 23 6.63 -5.46 -1.42
N GLY A 24 7.68 -4.73 -1.80
CA GLY A 24 9.06 -5.17 -1.64
C GLY A 24 9.46 -5.35 -0.18
N PHE A 25 9.14 -4.39 0.68
CA PHE A 25 9.40 -4.51 2.12
C PHE A 25 8.51 -5.57 2.78
N ALA A 26 7.23 -5.68 2.40
CA ALA A 26 6.36 -6.73 2.93
C ALA A 26 6.87 -8.14 2.58
N SER A 27 7.36 -8.35 1.35
CA SER A 27 7.98 -9.62 0.96
C SER A 27 9.28 -9.89 1.70
N LEU A 28 10.11 -8.87 1.95
CA LEU A 28 11.33 -9.00 2.74
C LEU A 28 11.02 -9.41 4.18
N ILE A 29 9.99 -8.80 4.78
CA ILE A 29 9.52 -9.15 6.12
C ILE A 29 9.10 -10.61 6.17
N GLN A 30 8.23 -11.05 5.25
CA GLN A 30 7.77 -12.45 5.19
C GLN A 30 8.94 -13.44 4.99
N PHE A 31 9.95 -13.06 4.20
CA PHE A 31 11.14 -13.88 4.01
C PHE A 31 11.96 -14.04 5.30
N VAL A 32 12.21 -12.94 6.03
CA VAL A 32 12.92 -12.98 7.31
C VAL A 32 12.13 -13.77 8.35
N ASP A 33 10.81 -13.55 8.39
CA ASP A 33 9.92 -14.23 9.32
C ASP A 33 9.92 -15.75 9.12
N ALA A 34 9.82 -16.21 7.86
CA ALA A 34 9.90 -17.63 7.51
C ALA A 34 11.25 -18.26 7.89
N LEU A 35 12.37 -17.52 7.80
CA LEU A 35 13.69 -18.02 8.20
C LEU A 35 13.84 -18.13 9.72
N VAL A 36 13.40 -17.12 10.46
CA VAL A 36 13.61 -17.04 11.92
C VAL A 36 12.66 -17.98 12.68
N TRP A 37 11.43 -18.12 12.21
CA TRP A 37 10.37 -18.92 12.83
C TRP A 37 10.12 -20.29 12.17
N HIS A 38 11.06 -20.76 11.35
CA HIS A 38 11.02 -22.12 10.82
C HIS A 38 11.03 -23.17 11.95
N GLY A 39 9.96 -23.96 12.06
CA GLY A 39 9.77 -25.01 13.06
C GLY A 39 9.74 -24.51 14.51
N ASN A 40 9.40 -23.24 14.76
CA ASN A 40 9.23 -22.72 16.11
C ASN A 40 8.35 -21.46 16.16
N ALA A 41 7.67 -21.22 17.29
CA ALA A 41 6.87 -20.02 17.55
C ALA A 41 7.42 -19.18 18.73
N VAL A 42 8.73 -19.28 19.01
CA VAL A 42 9.35 -18.61 20.16
C VAL A 42 9.54 -17.12 19.89
N ASN A 43 9.28 -16.26 20.87
CA ASN A 43 9.54 -14.83 20.77
C ASN A 43 11.06 -14.51 20.84
N LYS A 44 11.76 -14.73 19.72
CA LYS A 44 13.21 -14.52 19.59
C LYS A 44 13.59 -13.04 19.52
N ILE A 45 12.84 -12.25 18.74
CA ILE A 45 13.19 -10.85 18.42
C ILE A 45 11.93 -9.95 18.56
N PRO A 46 11.57 -9.52 19.78
CA PRO A 46 10.32 -8.80 20.02
C PRO A 46 10.27 -7.44 19.31
N VAL A 47 11.39 -6.72 19.25
CA VAL A 47 11.48 -5.40 18.57
C VAL A 47 11.23 -5.53 17.06
N TRP A 48 11.65 -6.63 16.45
CA TRP A 48 11.37 -6.92 15.05
C TRP A 48 9.86 -7.06 14.85
N CYS A 49 9.20 -7.90 15.66
CA CYS A 49 7.75 -8.09 15.56
C CYS A 49 6.95 -6.80 15.78
N ASP A 50 7.36 -5.91 16.70
CA ASP A 50 6.64 -4.64 16.89
C ASP A 50 6.68 -3.75 15.64
N ILE A 51 7.82 -3.71 14.94
CA ILE A 51 8.00 -2.90 13.73
C ILE A 51 7.30 -3.54 12.55
N THR A 52 7.52 -4.84 12.33
CA THR A 52 7.02 -5.54 11.14
C THR A 52 5.52 -5.69 11.15
N THR A 53 4.90 -5.99 12.29
CA THR A 53 3.44 -6.10 12.37
C THR A 53 2.74 -4.78 12.07
N LYS A 54 3.30 -3.65 12.51
CA LYS A 54 2.81 -2.31 12.12
C LYS A 54 2.99 -2.07 10.63
N PHE A 55 4.16 -2.40 10.09
CA PHE A 55 4.42 -2.26 8.67
C PHE A 55 3.45 -3.10 7.82
N ILE A 56 3.14 -4.34 8.21
CA ILE A 56 2.22 -5.23 7.49
C ILE A 56 0.80 -4.64 7.45
N ILE A 57 0.32 -4.03 8.55
CA ILE A 57 -0.95 -3.29 8.54
C ILE A 57 -0.90 -2.12 7.55
N GLY A 58 0.18 -1.35 7.57
CA GLY A 58 0.41 -0.27 6.61
C GLY A 58 0.41 -0.77 5.16
N ALA A 59 1.14 -1.85 4.86
CA ALA A 59 1.24 -2.45 3.54
C ALA A 59 -0.12 -2.95 3.03
N GLY A 60 -0.97 -3.50 3.91
CA GLY A 60 -2.34 -3.90 3.58
C GLY A 60 -3.21 -2.77 3.02
N VAL A 61 -2.90 -1.52 3.35
CA VAL A 61 -3.57 -0.31 2.81
C VAL A 61 -2.72 0.38 1.74
N GLY A 62 -1.40 0.37 1.89
CA GLY A 62 -0.45 1.02 1.01
C GLY A 62 -0.39 0.42 -0.38
N ILE A 63 -0.56 -0.90 -0.50
CA ILE A 63 -0.63 -1.59 -1.80
C ILE A 63 -1.90 -1.16 -2.57
N PRO A 64 -3.12 -1.22 -2.00
CA PRO A 64 -4.32 -0.64 -2.62
C PRO A 64 -4.20 0.86 -2.92
N ALA A 65 -3.62 1.65 -2.03
CA ALA A 65 -3.41 3.08 -2.24
C ALA A 65 -2.49 3.36 -3.44
N ALA A 66 -1.40 2.60 -3.56
CA ALA A 66 -0.50 2.68 -4.70
C ALA A 66 -1.19 2.27 -6.01
N SER A 67 -2.03 1.23 -5.97
CA SER A 67 -2.87 0.82 -7.11
C SER A 67 -3.82 1.92 -7.56
N LEU A 68 -4.45 2.64 -6.62
CA LEU A 68 -5.27 3.82 -6.93
C LEU A 68 -4.44 4.92 -7.62
N CYS A 69 -3.23 5.23 -7.12
CA CYS A 69 -2.34 6.20 -7.76
C CYS A 69 -1.96 5.81 -9.19
N ILE A 70 -1.71 4.51 -9.44
CA ILE A 70 -1.45 3.98 -10.79
C ILE A 70 -2.68 4.18 -11.69
N ASN A 71 -3.88 3.82 -11.22
CA ASN A 71 -5.11 3.99 -12.00
C ASN A 71 -5.43 5.46 -12.29
N ARG A 72 -5.21 6.35 -11.33
CA ARG A 72 -5.34 7.81 -11.51
C ARG A 72 -4.39 8.33 -12.60
N ARG A 73 -3.15 7.84 -12.61
CA ARG A 73 -2.16 8.19 -13.65
C ARG A 73 -2.59 7.68 -15.01
N LEU A 74 -3.04 6.42 -15.12
CA LEU A 74 -3.55 5.83 -16.37
C LEU A 74 -4.73 6.61 -16.92
N TYR A 75 -5.68 6.97 -16.07
CA TYR A 75 -6.81 7.81 -16.46
C TYR A 75 -6.36 9.17 -17.02
N SER A 76 -5.39 9.82 -16.36
CA SER A 76 -4.83 11.09 -16.85
C SER A 76 -4.16 10.95 -18.23
N ILE A 77 -3.48 9.84 -18.52
CA ILE A 77 -2.92 9.54 -19.85
C ILE A 77 -4.05 9.38 -20.87
N ALA A 78 -5.06 8.56 -20.53
CA ALA A 78 -6.15 8.20 -21.42
C ALA A 78 -7.11 9.36 -21.70
N ALA A 79 -7.35 10.26 -20.75
CA ALA A 79 -8.32 11.35 -20.89
C ALA A 79 -7.69 12.67 -21.37
N VAL A 80 -6.49 13.04 -20.88
CA VAL A 80 -5.97 14.42 -21.01
C VAL A 80 -4.74 14.52 -21.92
N GLN A 81 -4.13 13.41 -22.36
CA GLN A 81 -2.85 13.43 -23.11
C GLN A 81 -1.75 14.17 -22.32
N GLN A 82 -0.97 13.42 -21.54
CA GLN A 82 0.00 13.99 -20.58
C GLN A 82 1.13 14.86 -21.17
N THR A 83 1.27 14.90 -22.49
CA THR A 83 2.17 15.80 -23.21
C THR A 83 1.77 17.26 -23.05
N ALA A 84 0.49 17.56 -22.74
CA ALA A 84 -0.01 18.92 -22.54
C ALA A 84 0.15 19.45 -21.08
N LEU A 85 0.55 18.62 -20.12
CA LEU A 85 0.62 19.04 -18.70
C LEU A 85 1.90 19.81 -18.38
N SER A 86 1.73 20.93 -17.68
CA SER A 86 2.85 21.75 -17.18
C SER A 86 3.69 21.01 -16.13
N LEU A 87 4.95 21.40 -15.96
CA LEU A 87 5.83 20.84 -14.92
C LEU A 87 5.25 21.01 -13.51
N ARG A 88 4.54 22.12 -13.26
CA ARG A 88 3.87 22.40 -11.99
C ARG A 88 2.76 21.39 -11.70
N GLU A 89 1.96 21.06 -12.70
CA GLU A 89 0.88 20.07 -12.58
C GLU A 89 1.43 18.66 -12.39
N LYS A 90 2.54 18.32 -13.06
CA LYS A 90 3.23 17.03 -12.85
C LYS A 90 3.72 16.89 -11.41
N ARG A 91 4.38 17.92 -10.85
CA ARG A 91 4.82 17.92 -9.44
C ARG A 91 3.64 17.81 -8.48
N LYS A 92 2.57 18.59 -8.71
CA LYS A 92 1.34 18.52 -7.90
C LYS A 92 0.75 17.12 -7.92
N SER A 93 0.73 16.45 -9.08
CA SER A 93 0.24 15.08 -9.17
C SER A 93 1.07 14.12 -8.33
N ILE A 94 2.40 14.22 -8.36
CA ILE A 94 3.27 13.38 -7.52
C ILE A 94 3.04 13.64 -6.04
N CYS A 95 2.92 14.91 -5.61
CA CYS A 95 2.63 15.21 -4.20
C CYS A 95 1.32 14.58 -3.75
N ILE A 96 0.29 14.59 -4.60
CA ILE A 96 -0.99 13.92 -4.32
C ILE A 96 -0.79 12.41 -4.23
N ASP A 97 -0.06 11.80 -5.17
CA ASP A 97 0.16 10.36 -5.18
C ASP A 97 0.96 9.89 -3.95
N LEU A 98 1.95 10.69 -3.50
CA LEU A 98 2.72 10.44 -2.28
C LEU A 98 1.84 10.61 -1.04
N ALA A 99 0.98 11.64 -0.99
CA ALA A 99 0.05 11.83 0.12
C ALA A 99 -0.93 10.65 0.25
N ILE A 100 -1.54 10.21 -0.86
CA ILE A 100 -2.44 9.05 -0.86
C ILE A 100 -1.68 7.77 -0.50
N GLY A 101 -0.52 7.55 -1.12
CA GLY A 101 0.24 6.31 -1.00
C GLY A 101 1.02 6.12 0.31
N PHE A 102 1.23 7.17 1.10
CA PHE A 102 1.91 7.10 2.39
C PHE A 102 1.10 7.65 3.56
N ALA A 103 0.42 8.79 3.42
CA ALA A 103 -0.28 9.40 4.56
C ALA A 103 -1.47 8.54 5.02
N ILE A 104 -2.23 7.95 4.08
CA ILE A 104 -3.35 7.05 4.42
C ILE A 104 -2.83 5.79 5.13
N PRO A 105 -1.85 5.03 4.60
CA PRO A 105 -1.28 3.89 5.32
C PRO A 105 -0.73 4.23 6.71
N VAL A 106 0.01 5.34 6.84
CA VAL A 106 0.56 5.78 8.12
C VAL A 106 -0.56 6.12 9.11
N LEU A 107 -1.62 6.80 8.66
CA LEU A 107 -2.79 7.07 9.47
C LEU A 107 -3.43 5.76 9.97
N VAL A 108 -3.60 4.76 9.10
CA VAL A 108 -4.17 3.46 9.49
C VAL A 108 -3.24 2.72 10.45
N MET A 109 -1.92 2.79 10.28
CA MET A 109 -0.95 2.22 11.23
C MET A 109 -1.08 2.84 12.62
N CYS A 110 -1.31 4.15 12.70
CA CYS A 110 -1.61 4.86 13.94
C CYS A 110 -2.96 4.43 14.52
N LEU A 111 -4.04 4.46 13.74
CA LEU A 111 -5.39 4.08 14.19
C LEU A 111 -5.46 2.63 14.66
N HIS A 112 -4.67 1.73 14.06
CA HIS A 112 -4.57 0.33 14.49
C HIS A 112 -4.18 0.18 15.97
N THR A 113 -3.42 1.13 16.54
CA THR A 113 -3.09 1.11 17.99
C THR A 113 -4.32 1.09 18.90
N ILE A 114 -5.45 1.65 18.46
CA ILE A 114 -6.70 1.72 19.23
C ILE A 114 -7.36 0.35 19.34
N VAL A 115 -7.26 -0.47 18.29
CA VAL A 115 -7.91 -1.79 18.17
C VAL A 115 -6.93 -2.95 18.36
N GLN A 116 -5.72 -2.63 18.81
CA GLN A 116 -4.66 -3.60 19.08
C GLN A 116 -4.85 -4.22 20.46
N GLY A 117 -5.30 -5.48 20.51
CA GLY A 117 -5.57 -6.17 21.77
C GLY A 117 -4.32 -6.60 22.56
N HIS A 118 -3.24 -6.91 21.84
CA HIS A 118 -1.92 -7.24 22.42
C HIS A 118 -0.82 -6.85 21.41
N ARG A 119 0.47 -6.95 21.77
CA ARG A 119 1.56 -6.42 20.92
C ARG A 119 1.61 -7.05 19.53
N PHE A 120 1.69 -8.37 19.47
CA PHE A 120 1.73 -9.14 18.23
C PHE A 120 1.47 -10.62 18.54
N ASN A 121 0.99 -11.35 17.54
CA ASN A 121 0.96 -12.81 17.55
C ASN A 121 2.23 -13.35 16.90
N ILE A 122 2.63 -14.57 17.26
CA ILE A 122 3.64 -15.34 16.53
C ILE A 122 2.99 -16.64 16.09
N ALA A 123 3.03 -16.90 14.78
CA ALA A 123 2.60 -18.16 14.21
C ALA A 123 3.84 -18.95 13.77
N GLU A 124 3.86 -20.24 14.07
CA GLU A 124 4.89 -21.17 13.61
C GLU A 124 5.00 -21.14 12.08
N ASP A 125 6.23 -21.15 11.55
CA ASP A 125 6.58 -21.05 10.12
C ASP A 125 6.18 -19.76 9.39
N ILE A 126 5.33 -18.93 10.00
CA ILE A 126 4.84 -17.67 9.41
C ILE A 126 5.53 -16.45 10.03
N GLY A 127 5.83 -16.49 11.33
CA GLY A 127 6.45 -15.40 12.10
C GLY A 127 5.47 -14.41 12.70
N CYS A 128 5.79 -13.11 12.64
CA CYS A 128 5.11 -12.07 13.41
C CYS A 128 3.81 -11.62 12.72
N LEU A 129 2.68 -11.73 13.42
CA LEU A 129 1.37 -11.34 12.90
C LEU A 129 0.76 -10.19 13.71
N PRO A 130 0.11 -9.21 13.05
CA PRO A 130 -0.56 -8.13 13.75
C PRO A 130 -1.74 -8.65 14.57
N ALA A 131 -1.83 -8.18 15.80
CA ALA A 131 -2.90 -8.51 16.72
C ALA A 131 -4.05 -7.51 16.58
N ILE A 132 -5.16 -7.95 15.96
CA ILE A 132 -6.34 -7.12 15.77
C ILE A 132 -7.48 -7.71 16.61
N TYR A 133 -8.01 -6.92 17.55
CA TYR A 133 -9.21 -7.32 18.28
C TYR A 133 -10.44 -6.96 17.44
N VAL A 134 -11.28 -7.94 17.10
CA VAL A 134 -12.43 -7.72 16.22
C VAL A 134 -13.57 -7.09 17.02
N THR A 135 -13.69 -5.77 16.89
CA THR A 135 -14.78 -4.98 17.46
C THR A 135 -15.47 -4.21 16.34
N PRO A 136 -16.69 -3.66 16.55
CA PRO A 136 -17.33 -2.79 15.58
C PRO A 136 -16.44 -1.62 15.13
N LEU A 137 -15.54 -1.13 16.00
CA LEU A 137 -14.57 -0.07 15.71
C LEU A 137 -13.46 -0.51 14.74
N THR A 138 -13.13 -1.79 14.68
CA THR A 138 -12.07 -2.33 13.81
C THR A 138 -12.40 -2.16 12.33
N PHE A 139 -13.68 -2.27 11.97
CA PHE A 139 -14.13 -2.12 10.59
C PHE A 139 -13.84 -0.72 10.03
N PRO A 140 -14.31 0.38 10.65
CA PRO A 140 -14.01 1.71 10.14
C PRO A 140 -12.55 2.13 10.33
N LEU A 141 -11.85 1.62 11.35
CA LEU A 141 -10.49 2.07 11.62
C LEU A 141 -9.44 1.38 10.75
N VAL A 142 -9.65 0.11 10.36
CA VAL A 142 -8.64 -0.69 9.65
C VAL A 142 -9.19 -1.32 8.38
N PHE A 143 -10.29 -2.07 8.45
CA PHE A 143 -10.73 -2.91 7.32
C PHE A 143 -11.46 -2.17 6.19
N MET A 144 -12.04 -0.99 6.43
CA MET A 144 -12.76 -0.26 5.38
C MET A 144 -11.83 0.33 4.31
N TRP A 145 -10.58 0.65 4.68
CA TRP A 145 -9.68 1.42 3.82
C TRP A 145 -9.31 0.73 2.51
N PRO A 146 -8.90 -0.55 2.49
CA PRO A 146 -8.63 -1.25 1.24
C PRO A 146 -9.86 -1.32 0.32
N VAL A 147 -11.06 -1.50 0.89
CA VAL A 147 -12.31 -1.56 0.12
C VAL A 147 -12.62 -0.21 -0.52
N LEU A 148 -12.54 0.89 0.24
CA LEU A 148 -12.76 2.23 -0.30
C LEU A 148 -11.75 2.57 -1.40
N LEU A 149 -10.46 2.32 -1.16
CA LEU A 149 -9.42 2.56 -2.16
C LEU A 149 -9.65 1.71 -3.42
N GLY A 150 -10.10 0.46 -3.24
CA GLY A 150 -10.48 -0.44 -4.32
C GLY A 150 -11.64 0.07 -5.16
N LEU A 151 -12.71 0.58 -4.53
CA LEU A 151 -13.88 1.15 -5.23
C LEU A 151 -13.50 2.40 -6.04
N VAL A 152 -12.69 3.29 -5.46
CA VAL A 152 -12.21 4.49 -6.18
C VAL A 152 -11.29 4.08 -7.34
N SER A 153 -10.43 3.08 -7.12
CA SER A 153 -9.55 2.53 -8.16
C SER A 153 -10.37 1.94 -9.32
N PHE A 154 -11.42 1.16 -9.01
CA PHE A 154 -12.36 0.62 -10.00
C PHE A 154 -13.04 1.72 -10.81
N PHE A 155 -13.49 2.80 -10.16
CA PHE A 155 -14.06 3.95 -10.86
C PHE A 155 -13.07 4.57 -11.86
N TYR A 156 -11.83 4.83 -11.45
CA TYR A 156 -10.80 5.35 -12.36
C TYR A 156 -10.47 4.37 -13.50
N ALA A 157 -10.40 3.07 -13.22
CA ALA A 157 -10.18 2.04 -14.24
C ALA A 157 -11.32 2.02 -15.27
N SER A 158 -12.58 2.10 -14.83
CA SER A 158 -13.75 2.14 -15.71
C SER A 158 -13.76 3.38 -16.61
N MET A 159 -13.40 4.53 -16.06
CA MET A 159 -13.30 5.78 -16.83
C MET A 159 -12.13 5.75 -17.82
N THR A 160 -11.02 5.13 -17.43
CA THR A 160 -9.85 4.92 -18.31
C THR A 160 -10.24 4.07 -19.50
N LEU A 161 -10.91 2.93 -19.25
CA LEU A 161 -11.41 2.07 -20.31
C LEU A 161 -12.36 2.85 -21.23
N ARG A 162 -13.36 3.54 -20.68
CA ARG A 162 -14.31 4.35 -21.47
C ARG A 162 -13.58 5.37 -22.35
N ALA A 163 -12.59 6.08 -21.82
CA ALA A 163 -11.81 7.06 -22.60
C ALA A 163 -11.04 6.41 -23.76
N PHE A 164 -10.52 5.19 -23.58
CA PHE A 164 -9.91 4.42 -24.66
C PHE A 164 -10.92 3.95 -25.70
N TRP A 165 -12.11 3.48 -25.27
CA TRP A 165 -13.16 3.01 -26.17
C TRP A 165 -13.72 4.13 -27.05
N VAL A 166 -13.94 5.33 -26.51
CA VAL A 166 -14.46 6.48 -27.27
C VAL A 166 -13.45 7.03 -28.30
N ARG A 167 -12.15 6.77 -28.09
CA ARG A 167 -11.07 7.20 -29.00
C ARG A 167 -10.77 6.21 -30.12
N ARG A 168 -11.36 5.01 -30.09
CA ARG A 168 -11.32 4.03 -31.19
C ARG A 168 -12.51 4.27 -32.12
#